data_AF-A0A0W4ZG75-F1
#
_entry.id   AF-A0A0W4ZG75-F1
#
_cell.length_a   1.000
_cell.length_b   1.000
_cell.length_c   1.000
_cell.angle_alpha   90.00
_cell.angle_beta   90.00
_cell.angle_gamma   90.00
#
_symmetry.space_group_name_H-M   'P 1'
#
loop_
_entity.id
_entity.type
_entity.pdbx_description
1 polymer ?
#
loop_
_entity_poly.entity_id
_entity_poly.type
_entity_poly.pdbx_seq_one_letter_code
_entity_poly.pdbx_strand_id
1 'polypeptide(L)'
;MDRTVSSRSVRFESQNDVEKDKIQTMILKTIVEISGSRWNDASRVLWEMTNWLVNKVIHEGESMNISLGAWHSLNEAWLYFLCRTGEEIKTNTSHPSITEIHLEMLGQDIIGWCDQLEKYGLVDYEMGFWEERILEVMRYVLTLLKTRKVTTST
;
A
#
# COMPACT_ATOMS: atom_id res chain seq x y z
N MET A 1 16.66 -20.22 -36.65
CA MET A 1 17.42 -19.43 -35.65
C MET A 1 17.07 -17.96 -35.89
N ASP A 2 16.36 -17.18 -35.09
CA ASP A 2 15.54 -17.35 -33.89
C ASP A 2 14.70 -16.06 -33.78
N ARG A 3 13.47 -16.02 -34.35
CA ARG A 3 12.62 -14.80 -34.31
C ARG A 3 11.68 -14.74 -33.10
N THR A 4 11.60 -15.81 -32.33
CA THR A 4 10.69 -15.97 -31.18
C THR A 4 11.20 -15.34 -29.88
N VAL A 5 12.51 -15.15 -29.73
CA VAL A 5 13.10 -14.57 -28.50
C VAL A 5 12.89 -13.06 -28.42
N SER A 6 12.99 -12.35 -29.55
CA SER A 6 12.85 -10.88 -29.60
C SER A 6 11.45 -10.40 -29.24
N SER A 7 10.40 -11.05 -29.75
CA SER A 7 9.01 -10.66 -29.49
C SER A 7 8.59 -10.90 -28.03
N ARG A 8 9.19 -11.90 -27.37
CA ARG A 8 8.89 -12.21 -25.97
C ARG A 8 9.59 -11.23 -25.02
N SER A 9 10.85 -10.89 -25.30
CA SER A 9 11.63 -9.90 -24.51
C SER A 9 10.97 -8.51 -24.53
N VAL A 10 10.60 -8.02 -25.71
CA VAL A 10 9.96 -6.70 -25.86
C VAL A 10 8.60 -6.65 -25.14
N ARG A 11 7.84 -7.75 -25.16
CA ARG A 11 6.55 -7.83 -24.47
C ARG A 11 6.72 -7.76 -22.94
N PHE A 12 7.73 -8.44 -22.39
CA PHE A 12 8.04 -8.38 -20.95
C PHE A 12 8.49 -6.98 -20.52
N GLU A 13 9.35 -6.32 -21.28
CA GLU A 13 9.79 -4.94 -20.99
C GLU A 13 8.61 -3.96 -21.01
N SER A 14 7.76 -4.02 -22.05
CA SER A 14 6.59 -3.15 -22.15
C SER A 14 5.57 -3.34 -21.01
N GLN A 15 5.42 -4.57 -20.52
CA GLN A 15 4.52 -4.88 -19.42
C GLN A 15 5.05 -4.32 -18.09
N ASN A 16 6.36 -4.45 -17.85
CA ASN A 16 7.01 -3.91 -16.66
C ASN A 16 6.91 -2.38 -16.59
N ASP A 17 7.00 -1.70 -17.73
CA ASP A 17 6.87 -0.24 -17.78
C ASP A 17 5.45 0.23 -17.46
N VAL A 18 4.43 -0.46 -18.00
CA VAL A 18 3.00 -0.16 -17.69
C VAL A 18 2.70 -0.34 -16.20
N GLU A 19 3.29 -1.33 -15.55
CA GLU A 19 3.10 -1.58 -14.12
C GLU A 19 3.76 -0.50 -13.25
N LYS A 20 4.99 -0.11 -13.61
CA LYS A 20 5.68 1.01 -12.95
C LYS A 20 4.91 2.31 -13.09
N ASP A 21 4.39 2.62 -14.28
CA ASP A 21 3.59 3.81 -14.53
C ASP A 21 2.31 3.83 -13.68
N LYS A 22 1.65 2.67 -13.54
CA LYS A 22 0.46 2.53 -12.67
C LYS A 22 0.79 2.78 -11.21
N ILE A 23 1.88 2.21 -10.71
CA ILE A 23 2.32 2.40 -9.31
C ILE A 23 2.70 3.86 -9.06
N GLN A 24 3.48 4.46 -9.95
CA GLN A 24 3.85 5.87 -9.84
C GLN A 24 2.62 6.78 -9.89
N THR A 25 1.69 6.53 -10.81
CA THR A 25 0.43 7.27 -10.89
C THR A 25 -0.37 7.16 -9.60
N MET A 26 -0.44 5.97 -9.01
CA MET A 26 -1.13 5.75 -7.74
C MET A 26 -0.47 6.54 -6.61
N ILE A 27 0.85 6.52 -6.51
CA ILE A 27 1.59 7.26 -5.47
C ILE A 27 1.33 8.75 -5.58
N LEU A 28 1.41 9.30 -6.79
CA LEU A 28 1.13 10.71 -7.03
C LEU A 28 -0.30 11.06 -6.64
N LYS A 29 -1.29 10.21 -6.97
CA LYS A 29 -2.67 10.40 -6.54
C LYS A 29 -2.79 10.39 -5.01
N THR A 30 -2.22 9.40 -4.32
CA THR A 30 -2.24 9.32 -2.85
C THR A 30 -1.66 10.59 -2.21
N ILE A 31 -0.55 11.11 -2.74
CA ILE A 31 0.07 12.36 -2.25
C ILE A 31 -0.86 13.55 -2.46
N VAL A 32 -1.53 13.65 -3.62
CA VAL A 32 -2.51 14.70 -3.91
C VAL A 32 -3.69 14.63 -2.94
N GLU A 33 -4.22 13.43 -2.68
CA GLU A 33 -5.33 13.23 -1.75
C GLU A 33 -4.95 13.60 -0.32
N ILE A 34 -3.77 13.18 0.16
CA ILE A 34 -3.24 13.55 1.48
C ILE A 34 -3.08 15.07 1.59
N SER A 35 -2.49 15.71 0.57
CA SER A 35 -2.29 17.17 0.54
C SER A 35 -3.62 17.92 0.56
N GLY A 36 -4.68 17.34 -0.01
CA GLY A 36 -6.05 17.84 0.03
C GLY A 36 -6.81 17.54 1.32
N SER A 37 -6.18 16.92 2.33
CA SER A 37 -6.83 16.42 3.55
C SER A 37 -7.96 15.41 3.28
N ARG A 38 -7.89 14.69 2.15
CA ARG A 38 -8.88 13.67 1.74
C ARG A 38 -8.37 12.28 2.07
N TRP A 39 -8.28 11.98 3.37
CA TRP A 39 -7.66 10.77 3.90
C TRP A 39 -8.37 9.48 3.51
N ASN A 40 -9.71 9.50 3.44
CA ASN A 40 -10.48 8.34 2.98
C ASN A 40 -10.17 8.04 1.51
N ASP A 41 -10.09 9.07 0.66
CA ASP A 41 -9.75 8.91 -0.75
C ASP A 41 -8.30 8.43 -0.93
N ALA A 42 -7.36 8.98 -0.16
CA ALA A 42 -5.98 8.50 -0.13
C ALA A 42 -5.89 7.01 0.25
N SER A 43 -6.62 6.61 1.29
CA SER A 43 -6.66 5.21 1.73
C SER A 43 -7.27 4.29 0.68
N ARG A 44 -8.32 4.76 -0.02
CA ARG A 44 -8.98 4.02 -1.09
C ARG A 44 -8.06 3.79 -2.27
N VAL A 45 -7.31 4.82 -2.69
CA VAL A 45 -6.35 4.72 -3.80
C VAL A 45 -5.25 3.69 -3.48
N LEU A 46 -4.70 3.71 -2.28
CA LEU A 46 -3.72 2.72 -1.82
C LEU A 46 -4.32 1.30 -1.79
N TRP A 47 -5.54 1.18 -1.26
CA TRP A 47 -6.23 -0.10 -1.16
C TRP A 47 -6.50 -0.70 -2.54
N GLU A 48 -7.09 0.06 -3.46
CA GLU A 48 -7.44 -0.41 -4.81
C GLU A 48 -6.21 -0.91 -5.56
N MET A 49 -5.08 -0.22 -5.41
CA MET A 49 -3.85 -0.59 -6.07
C MET A 49 -3.16 -1.80 -5.43
N THR A 50 -3.14 -1.88 -4.10
CA THR A 50 -2.59 -3.05 -3.40
C THR A 50 -3.41 -4.29 -3.72
N ASN A 51 -4.73 -4.18 -3.66
CA ASN A 51 -5.64 -5.25 -4.04
C ASN A 51 -5.46 -5.67 -5.50
N TRP A 52 -5.32 -4.73 -6.43
CA TRP A 52 -5.03 -5.04 -7.83
C TRP A 52 -3.72 -5.81 -8.00
N LEU A 53 -2.64 -5.35 -7.34
CA LEU A 53 -1.32 -5.97 -7.44
C LEU A 53 -1.33 -7.40 -6.87
N VAL A 54 -1.92 -7.57 -5.69
CA VAL A 54 -2.05 -8.87 -5.02
C VAL A 54 -2.87 -9.84 -5.87
N ASN A 55 -4.03 -9.42 -6.37
CA ASN A 55 -4.83 -10.27 -7.26
C ASN A 55 -4.06 -10.65 -8.53
N LYS A 56 -3.29 -9.72 -9.09
CA LYS A 56 -2.46 -10.01 -10.25
C LYS A 56 -1.39 -11.06 -9.94
N VAL A 57 -0.68 -10.94 -8.82
CA VAL A 57 0.27 -11.96 -8.35
C VAL A 57 -0.42 -13.32 -8.19
N ILE A 58 -1.61 -13.35 -7.61
CA ILE A 58 -2.35 -14.60 -7.40
C ILE A 58 -2.75 -15.25 -8.73
N HIS A 59 -3.17 -14.45 -9.71
CA HIS A 59 -3.57 -14.92 -11.03
C HIS A 59 -2.40 -15.39 -11.89
N GLU A 60 -1.26 -14.70 -11.83
CA GLU A 60 -0.08 -14.99 -12.66
C GLU A 60 0.92 -15.94 -11.97
N GLY A 61 0.84 -16.09 -10.64
CA GLY A 61 1.67 -17.00 -9.84
C GLY A 61 3.17 -16.73 -9.98
N GLU A 62 3.97 -17.80 -10.04
CA GLU A 62 5.43 -17.75 -10.21
C GLU A 62 5.89 -17.10 -11.53
N SER A 63 4.98 -16.91 -12.50
CA SER A 63 5.31 -16.22 -13.76
C SER A 63 5.29 -14.70 -13.62
N MET A 64 4.79 -14.18 -12.49
CA MET A 64 4.75 -12.75 -12.22
C MET A 64 6.15 -12.23 -11.89
N ASN A 65 6.58 -11.16 -12.56
CA ASN A 65 7.83 -10.48 -12.26
C ASN A 65 7.54 -9.00 -11.95
N ILE A 66 7.07 -8.74 -10.72
CA ILE A 66 6.96 -7.36 -10.23
C ILE A 66 8.36 -6.89 -9.87
N SER A 67 8.78 -5.77 -10.44
CA SER A 67 10.09 -5.20 -10.12
C SER A 67 10.21 -4.85 -8.62
N LEU A 68 11.38 -5.06 -8.03
CA LEU A 68 11.63 -4.65 -6.63
C LEU A 68 11.33 -3.17 -6.37
N GLY A 69 11.60 -2.31 -7.37
CA GLY A 69 11.27 -0.89 -7.29
C GLY A 69 9.76 -0.61 -7.18
N ALA A 70 8.93 -1.45 -7.78
CA ALA A 70 7.47 -1.36 -7.69
C ALA A 70 6.97 -1.70 -6.28
N TRP A 71 7.46 -2.79 -5.69
CA TRP A 71 7.17 -3.16 -4.29
C TRP A 71 7.65 -2.08 -3.33
N HIS A 72 8.89 -1.64 -3.46
CA HIS A 72 9.47 -0.59 -2.64
C HIS A 72 8.63 0.69 -2.70
N SER A 73 8.22 1.11 -3.89
CA SER A 73 7.39 2.31 -4.08
C SER A 73 6.01 2.17 -3.42
N LEU A 74 5.39 0.99 -3.50
CA LEU A 74 4.13 0.71 -2.81
C LEU A 74 4.29 0.75 -1.28
N ASN A 75 5.35 0.14 -0.75
CA ASN A 75 5.63 0.10 0.68
C ASN A 75 5.85 1.51 1.25
N GLU A 76 6.67 2.32 0.57
CA GLU A 76 6.90 3.72 0.94
C GLU A 76 5.60 4.54 0.91
N ALA A 77 4.70 4.27 -0.03
CA ALA A 77 3.40 4.95 -0.11
C ALA A 77 2.50 4.64 1.10
N TRP A 78 2.46 3.38 1.53
CA TRP A 78 1.75 2.97 2.75
C TRP A 78 2.33 3.62 4.00
N LEU A 79 3.66 3.58 4.15
CA LEU A 79 4.35 4.22 5.27
C LEU A 79 4.13 5.73 5.30
N TYR A 80 4.23 6.39 4.14
CA TYR A 80 3.95 7.81 4.02
C TYR A 80 2.52 8.14 4.46
N PHE A 81 1.52 7.42 3.95
CA PHE A 81 0.12 7.61 4.33
C PHE A 81 -0.10 7.45 5.85
N LEU A 82 0.46 6.39 6.45
CA LEU A 82 0.30 6.13 7.89
C LEU A 82 1.01 7.19 8.74
N CYS A 83 2.23 7.57 8.39
CA CYS A 83 2.97 8.63 9.07
C CYS A 83 2.21 9.97 9.03
N ARG A 84 1.72 10.36 7.84
CA ARG A 84 0.93 11.58 7.65
C ARG A 84 -0.39 11.55 8.41
N THR A 85 -1.04 10.39 8.44
CA THR A 85 -2.24 10.18 9.26
C THR A 85 -1.95 10.40 10.74
N GLY A 86 -0.84 9.84 11.25
CA GLY A 86 -0.42 10.05 12.63
C GLY A 86 -0.10 11.51 12.97
N GLU A 87 0.51 12.25 12.03
CA GLU A 87 0.72 13.70 12.16
C GLU A 87 -0.60 14.48 12.21
N GLU A 88 -1.56 14.14 11.35
CA GLU A 88 -2.89 14.77 11.34
C GLU A 88 -3.62 14.55 12.66
N ILE A 89 -3.62 13.33 13.19
CA ILE A 89 -4.29 13.02 14.46
C ILE A 89 -3.70 13.81 15.62
N LYS A 90 -2.38 14.05 15.62
CA LYS A 90 -1.68 14.82 16.66
C LYS A 90 -1.93 16.32 16.57
N THR A 91 -2.07 16.85 15.35
CA THR A 91 -2.12 18.29 15.09
C THR A 91 -3.54 18.82 14.94
N ASN A 92 -4.48 18.00 14.47
CA ASN A 92 -5.86 18.39 14.24
C ASN A 92 -6.67 18.33 15.54
N THR A 93 -7.14 19.48 16.02
CA THR A 93 -7.98 19.60 17.22
C THR A 93 -9.44 19.22 16.95
N SER A 94 -9.86 19.16 15.69
CA SER A 94 -11.19 18.74 15.24
C SER A 94 -11.24 17.23 14.95
N HIS A 95 -12.42 16.67 14.67
CA HIS A 95 -12.62 15.23 14.43
C HIS A 95 -11.57 14.64 13.47
N PRO A 96 -10.99 13.48 13.81
CA PRO A 96 -9.96 12.86 12.97
C PRO A 96 -10.56 12.49 11.62
N SER A 97 -9.82 12.81 10.56
CA SER A 97 -10.31 12.63 9.20
C SER A 97 -10.40 11.17 8.76
N ILE A 98 -9.71 10.28 9.49
CA ILE A 98 -9.83 8.82 9.40
C ILE A 98 -10.34 8.28 10.74
N THR A 99 -11.22 7.28 10.69
CA THR A 99 -11.74 6.66 11.91
C THR A 99 -10.90 5.46 12.33
N GLU A 100 -10.95 5.13 13.63
CA GLU A 100 -10.33 3.92 14.16
C GLU A 100 -10.85 2.67 13.46
N ILE A 101 -12.17 2.55 13.26
CA ILE A 101 -12.80 1.41 12.60
C ILE A 101 -12.26 1.24 11.17
N HIS A 102 -12.16 2.34 10.42
CA HIS A 102 -11.63 2.30 9.06
C HIS A 102 -10.17 1.82 9.03
N LEU A 103 -9.35 2.31 9.97
CA LEU A 103 -7.95 1.91 10.05
C LEU A 103 -7.78 0.45 10.53
N GLU A 104 -8.65 -0.05 11.41
CA GLU A 104 -8.69 -1.46 11.80
C GLU A 104 -9.09 -2.37 10.64
N MET A 105 -10.06 -1.97 9.82
CA MET A 105 -10.44 -2.70 8.60
C MET A 105 -9.28 -2.76 7.60
N LEU A 106 -8.58 -1.64 7.36
CA LEU A 106 -7.39 -1.63 6.51
C LEU A 106 -6.30 -2.56 7.04
N GLY A 107 -6.13 -2.66 8.36
CA GLY A 107 -5.18 -3.60 8.96
C GLY A 107 -5.52 -5.06 8.68
N GLN A 108 -6.81 -5.43 8.72
CA GLN A 108 -7.25 -6.77 8.36
C GLN A 108 -7.01 -7.08 6.88
N ASP A 109 -7.27 -6.10 6.00
CA ASP A 109 -7.01 -6.27 4.56
C ASP A 109 -5.52 -6.45 4.28
N ILE A 110 -4.65 -5.70 4.96
CA ILE A 110 -3.20 -5.85 4.83
C ILE A 110 -2.74 -7.25 5.24
N ILE A 111 -3.19 -7.74 6.40
CA ILE A 111 -2.87 -9.10 6.86
C ILE A 111 -3.34 -10.11 5.81
N GLY A 112 -4.59 -9.99 5.34
CA GLY A 112 -5.14 -10.89 4.34
C GLY A 112 -4.39 -10.84 2.99
N TRP A 113 -3.87 -9.70 2.57
CA TRP A 113 -2.99 -9.62 1.40
C TRP A 113 -1.64 -10.30 1.65
N CYS A 114 -1.05 -10.11 2.82
CA CYS A 114 0.24 -10.72 3.16
C CYS A 114 0.13 -12.24 3.22
N ASP A 115 -0.92 -12.79 3.87
CA ASP A 115 -1.22 -14.23 3.86
C ASP A 115 -1.28 -14.81 2.43
N GLN A 116 -1.84 -14.05 1.49
CA GLN A 116 -1.92 -14.46 0.07
C GLN A 116 -0.59 -14.36 -0.67
N LEU A 117 0.29 -13.44 -0.27
CA LEU A 117 1.61 -13.21 -0.85
C LEU A 117 2.68 -14.15 -0.28
N GLU A 118 2.50 -14.64 0.95
CA GLU A 118 3.48 -15.44 1.69
C GLU A 118 3.89 -16.70 0.91
N LYS A 119 2.92 -17.40 0.31
CA LYS A 119 3.16 -18.59 -0.53
C LYS A 119 4.04 -18.35 -1.76
N TYR A 120 4.24 -17.09 -2.15
CA TYR A 120 5.13 -16.69 -3.24
C TYR A 120 6.47 -16.12 -2.75
N GLY A 121 6.70 -16.07 -1.43
CA GLY A 121 7.89 -15.46 -0.84
C GLY A 121 7.91 -13.94 -0.94
N LEU A 122 6.74 -13.31 -1.10
CA LEU A 122 6.58 -11.85 -1.33
C LEU A 122 6.19 -11.07 -0.07
N VAL A 123 6.46 -11.63 1.10
CA VAL A 123 6.32 -10.99 2.43
C VAL A 123 7.70 -10.92 3.09
N ASP A 124 8.65 -10.34 2.36
CA ASP A 124 10.02 -10.14 2.82
C ASP A 124 10.43 -8.68 2.51
N TYR A 125 11.18 -8.05 3.41
CA TYR A 125 11.70 -6.69 3.27
C TYR A 125 12.48 -6.47 1.97
N GLU A 126 13.13 -7.49 1.44
CA GLU A 126 13.94 -7.35 0.22
C GLU A 126 13.16 -7.63 -1.06
N MET A 127 12.08 -8.40 -1.01
CA MET A 127 11.44 -8.97 -2.20
C MET A 127 9.97 -8.63 -2.40
N GLY A 128 9.27 -8.08 -1.40
CA GLY A 128 7.84 -7.84 -1.53
C GLY A 128 7.26 -6.84 -0.53
N PHE A 129 6.08 -7.17 0.01
CA PHE A 129 5.32 -6.29 0.87
C PHE A 129 5.93 -6.22 2.27
N TRP A 130 6.13 -5.00 2.79
CA TRP A 130 6.75 -4.78 4.11
C TRP A 130 5.74 -4.92 5.26
N GLU A 131 5.13 -6.10 5.40
CA GLU A 131 4.05 -6.35 6.35
C GLU A 131 4.38 -5.86 7.76
N GLU A 132 5.47 -6.37 8.34
CA GLU A 132 5.82 -6.10 9.73
C GLU A 132 5.95 -4.60 9.99
N ARG A 133 6.67 -3.88 9.13
CA ARG A 133 6.89 -2.45 9.25
C ARG A 133 5.60 -1.64 9.08
N ILE A 134 4.80 -1.98 8.07
CA ILE A 134 3.54 -1.28 7.80
C ILE A 134 2.55 -1.49 8.96
N LEU A 135 2.42 -2.73 9.44
CA LEU A 135 1.56 -3.06 10.57
C LEU A 135 2.07 -2.44 11.88
N GLU A 136 3.38 -2.34 12.09
CA GLU A 136 3.96 -1.62 13.23
C GLU A 136 3.53 -0.14 13.25
N VAL A 137 3.71 0.57 12.13
CA VAL A 137 3.32 1.98 12.03
C VAL A 137 1.79 2.12 12.14
N MET A 138 1.02 1.21 11.56
CA MET A 138 -0.45 1.22 11.69
C MET A 138 -0.92 1.04 13.13
N ARG A 139 -0.32 0.10 13.89
CA ARG A 139 -0.61 -0.09 15.32
C ARG A 139 -0.31 1.17 16.13
N TYR A 140 0.78 1.87 15.80
CA TYR A 140 1.09 3.15 16.41
C TYR A 140 0.01 4.20 16.13
N VAL A 141 -0.43 4.35 14.88
CA VAL A 141 -1.48 5.30 14.49
C VAL A 141 -2.82 4.97 15.18
N LEU A 142 -3.19 3.69 15.25
CA LEU A 142 -4.39 3.24 15.98
C LEU A 142 -4.32 3.60 17.47
N THR A 143 -3.15 3.49 18.08
CA THR A 143 -2.93 3.87 19.48
C THR A 143 -3.17 5.37 19.69
N LEU A 144 -2.74 6.21 18.74
CA LEU A 144 -3.01 7.66 18.78
C LEU A 144 -4.52 7.97 18.73
N LEU A 145 -5.26 7.31 17.83
CA LEU A 145 -6.72 7.47 17.73
C LEU A 145 -7.45 7.05 19.01
N LYS A 146 -7.07 5.89 19.57
CA LYS A 146 -7.66 5.36 20.80
C LYS A 146 -7.41 6.30 21.98
N THR A 147 -6.17 6.77 22.13
CA THR A 147 -5.79 7.70 23.20
C THR A 147 -6.59 9.01 23.13
N ARG A 148 -6.83 9.50 21.91
CA ARG A 148 -7.60 10.74 21.69
C ARG A 148 -9.07 10.62 22.08
N LYS A 149 -9.71 9.47 21.81
CA LYS A 149 -11.12 9.24 22.21
C LYS A 149 -11.31 9.28 23.72
N VAL A 150 -10.32 8.78 24.47
CA VAL A 150 -10.34 8.80 25.93
C VAL A 150 -10.31 10.24 26.45
N THR A 151 -9.44 11.10 25.91
CA THR A 151 -9.34 12.50 26.36
C THR A 151 -10.55 13.36 25.99
N THR A 152 -11.28 13.07 24.92
CA THR A 152 -12.51 13.81 24.56
C THR A 152 -13.75 13.38 25.33
N SER A 153 -13.70 12.26 26.06
CA SER A 153 -14.85 11.70 26.81
C SER A 153 -14.80 12.00 28.32
N THR A 154 -13.85 12.84 28.75
CA THR A 154 -13.66 13.28 30.15
C THR A 154 -14.02 14.74 30.29
#